data_AF-A0A2R6DLD5-F1
#
_entry.id   AF-A0A2R6DLD5-F1
#
_cell.length_a   1.000
_cell.length_b   1.000
_cell.length_c   1.000
_cell.angle_alpha   90.00
_cell.angle_beta   90.00
_cell.angle_gamma   90.00
#
_symmetry.space_group_name_H-M   'P 1'
#
loop_
_entity.id
_entity.type
_entity.pdbx_description
1 polymer ?
#
loop_
_entity_poly.entity_id
_entity_poly.type
_entity_poly.pdbx_seq_one_letter_code
_entity_poly.pdbx_strand_id
1 'polypeptide(L)'
;MSVVHPATTDSTNAENGIDDRDRRALLEALLCERIAPGMFRVYNEEGTDYVVDIDGDACTCPDFRYRAVECKHLRRARLEAGEADTKGLAERIDADLEAVDDRLEELAARRAALVRCRAALARFE
;
A
#
# COMPACT_ATOMS: atom_id res chain seq x y z
N MET A 1 -4.43 30.61 5.78
CA MET A 1 -3.14 30.31 5.13
C MET A 1 -3.13 28.81 4.87
N SER A 2 -3.56 28.37 3.68
CA SER A 2 -3.53 26.95 3.31
C SER A 2 -2.10 26.55 2.99
N VAL A 3 -1.51 25.75 3.87
CA VAL A 3 -0.26 25.05 3.60
C VAL A 3 -0.61 23.84 2.74
N VAL A 4 -0.51 24.03 1.43
CA VAL A 4 -0.51 22.93 0.46
C VAL A 4 0.75 22.11 0.75
N HIS A 5 0.58 20.95 1.39
CA HIS A 5 1.70 20.05 1.63
C HIS A 5 2.02 19.31 0.33
N PRO A 6 3.26 19.40 -0.18
CA PRO A 6 3.65 18.67 -1.38
C PRO A 6 3.60 17.17 -1.08
N ALA A 7 2.85 16.43 -1.89
CA ALA A 7 2.83 14.97 -1.87
C ALA A 7 4.25 14.46 -2.14
N THR A 8 4.99 14.20 -1.06
CA THR A 8 6.36 13.71 -1.15
C THR A 8 6.26 12.20 -1.25
N THR A 9 6.51 11.69 -2.46
CA THR A 9 6.64 10.25 -2.76
C THR A 9 7.79 9.67 -1.95
N ASP A 10 7.49 9.19 -0.75
CA ASP A 10 8.45 8.54 0.13
C ASP A 10 8.65 7.10 -0.34
N SER A 11 9.78 6.88 -1.00
CA SER A 11 10.20 5.62 -1.58
C SER A 11 10.78 4.70 -0.50
N THR A 12 10.13 3.57 -0.22
CA THR A 12 10.81 2.32 0.18
C THR A 12 9.93 1.07 0.07
N ASN A 13 9.42 0.80 -1.13
CA ASN A 13 9.49 -0.51 -1.81
C ASN A 13 8.74 -0.40 -3.15
N ALA A 14 9.43 0.11 -4.17
CA ALA A 14 8.93 0.18 -5.54
C ALA A 14 8.80 -1.21 -6.22
N GLU A 15 8.91 -2.31 -5.46
CA GLU A 15 8.79 -3.67 -5.99
C GLU A 15 7.33 -4.11 -6.19
N ASN A 16 6.35 -3.41 -5.59
CA ASN A 16 4.94 -3.78 -5.65
C ASN A 16 4.01 -2.69 -6.24
N GLY A 17 4.58 -1.60 -6.77
CA GLY A 17 3.91 -0.45 -7.42
C GLY A 17 2.83 0.33 -6.63
N ILE A 18 2.30 -0.23 -5.53
CA ILE A 18 1.58 0.47 -4.48
C ILE A 18 2.51 0.89 -3.32
N ASP A 19 2.29 2.07 -2.75
CA ASP A 19 3.00 2.53 -1.55
C ASP A 19 2.73 1.59 -0.35
N ASP A 20 3.74 1.34 0.48
CA ASP A 20 3.61 0.43 1.64
C ASP A 20 2.51 0.92 2.59
N ARG A 21 2.30 2.23 2.72
CA ARG A 21 1.24 2.78 3.56
C ARG A 21 -0.16 2.51 3.01
N ASP A 22 -0.33 2.54 1.68
CA ASP A 22 -1.59 2.14 1.03
C ASP A 22 -1.87 0.66 1.27
N ARG A 23 -0.86 -0.19 1.06
CA ARG A 23 -0.93 -1.63 1.33
C ARG A 23 -1.35 -1.90 2.78
N ARG A 24 -0.72 -1.25 3.74
CA ARG A 24 -1.01 -1.42 5.17
C ARG A 24 -2.38 -0.90 5.55
N ALA A 25 -2.80 0.23 4.99
CA ALA A 25 -4.16 0.75 5.21
C ALA A 25 -5.24 -0.21 4.68
N LEU A 26 -4.98 -0.89 3.57
CA LEU A 26 -5.90 -1.86 2.98
C LEU A 26 -5.93 -3.20 3.76
N LEU A 27 -4.77 -3.72 4.15
CA LEU A 27 -4.63 -5.11 4.60
C LEU A 27 -4.47 -5.32 6.10
N GLU A 28 -3.98 -4.35 6.86
CA GLU A 28 -3.89 -4.51 8.32
C GLU A 28 -5.28 -4.41 8.96
N ALA A 29 -5.52 -5.16 10.05
CA ALA A 29 -6.77 -5.05 10.77
C ALA A 29 -6.82 -3.75 11.57
N LEU A 30 -7.40 -2.73 10.93
CA LEU A 30 -7.65 -1.40 11.49
C LEU A 30 -9.15 -1.20 11.64
N LEU A 31 -9.64 -1.18 12.88
CA LEU A 31 -11.04 -0.86 13.16
C LEU A 31 -11.19 0.67 13.18
N CYS A 32 -12.08 1.20 12.35
CA CYS A 32 -12.36 2.63 12.29
C CYS A 32 -13.73 2.95 12.88
N GLU A 33 -13.74 3.72 13.95
CA GLU A 33 -14.94 4.23 14.61
C GLU A 33 -15.07 5.72 14.31
N ARG A 34 -16.17 6.15 13.68
CA ARG A 34 -16.45 7.58 13.49
C ARG A 34 -16.90 8.18 14.82
N ILE A 35 -16.12 9.11 15.36
CA ILE A 35 -16.39 9.75 16.65
C ILE A 35 -16.98 11.16 16.52
N ALA A 36 -16.73 11.84 15.40
CA ALA A 36 -17.39 13.09 15.01
C ALA A 36 -17.34 13.28 13.48
N PRO A 37 -18.00 14.28 12.88
CA PRO A 37 -17.78 14.65 11.48
C PRO A 37 -16.28 14.90 11.23
N GLY A 38 -15.72 14.31 10.16
CA GLY A 38 -14.29 14.40 9.84
C GLY A 38 -13.33 13.65 10.80
N MET A 39 -13.83 13.13 11.93
CA MET A 39 -13.00 12.58 13.00
C MET A 39 -13.25 11.09 13.23
N PHE A 40 -12.16 10.32 13.25
CA PHE A 40 -12.17 8.88 13.43
C PHE A 40 -11.24 8.47 14.56
N ARG A 41 -11.65 7.45 15.29
CA ARG A 41 -10.76 6.67 16.16
C ARG A 41 -10.42 5.37 15.45
N VAL A 42 -9.13 5.14 15.23
CA VAL A 42 -8.61 3.96 14.54
C VAL A 42 -7.89 3.08 15.53
N TYR A 43 -8.37 1.86 15.73
CA TYR A 43 -7.76 0.87 16.61
C TYR A 43 -6.90 -0.09 15.80
N ASN A 44 -5.70 -0.40 16.30
CA ASN A 44 -4.87 -1.48 15.78
C ASN A 44 -5.19 -2.82 16.46
N GLU A 45 -4.60 -3.90 15.96
CA GLU A 45 -4.75 -5.26 16.51
C GLU A 45 -4.33 -5.38 17.99
N GLU A 46 -3.39 -4.54 18.42
CA GLU A 46 -2.88 -4.50 19.79
C GLU A 46 -3.81 -3.73 20.74
N GLY A 47 -4.93 -3.19 20.24
CA GLY A 47 -5.89 -2.41 21.01
C GLY A 47 -5.46 -0.97 21.30
N THR A 48 -4.39 -0.49 20.67
CA THR A 48 -3.99 0.93 20.70
C THR A 48 -4.85 1.72 19.73
N ASP A 49 -5.39 2.84 20.18
CA ASP A 49 -6.17 3.75 19.35
C ASP A 49 -5.43 5.03 18.99
N TYR A 50 -5.70 5.54 17.79
CA TYR A 50 -5.27 6.84 17.33
C TYR A 50 -6.45 7.65 16.84
N VAL A 51 -6.45 8.94 17.13
CA VAL A 51 -7.44 9.88 16.61
C VAL A 51 -6.92 10.44 15.30
N VAL A 52 -7.80 10.44 14.31
CA VAL A 52 -7.55 10.89 12.95
C VAL A 52 -8.55 11.99 12.64
N ASP A 53 -8.04 13.13 12.21
CA ASP A 53 -8.79 14.24 11.65
C ASP A 53 -8.54 14.25 10.14
N ILE A 54 -9.55 13.88 9.37
CA ILE A 54 -9.44 13.83 7.91
C ILE A 54 -9.48 15.24 7.32
N ASP A 55 -10.30 16.14 7.87
CA ASP A 55 -10.41 17.51 7.38
C ASP A 55 -9.13 18.31 7.65
N GLY A 56 -8.48 18.02 8.77
CA GLY A 56 -7.21 18.63 9.20
C GLY A 56 -5.95 17.89 8.72
N ASP A 57 -6.08 16.80 7.96
CA ASP A 57 -4.98 15.92 7.53
C ASP A 57 -4.04 15.50 8.68
N ALA A 58 -4.61 15.19 9.85
CA ALA A 58 -3.84 14.97 11.07
C ALA A 58 -4.14 13.60 11.71
N CYS A 59 -3.10 13.01 12.31
CA CYS A 59 -3.23 11.78 13.08
C CYS A 59 -2.38 11.85 14.35
N THR A 60 -2.89 11.31 15.47
CA THR A 60 -2.17 11.30 16.74
C THR A 60 -1.07 10.22 16.82
N CYS A 61 -0.96 9.35 15.81
CA CYS A 61 0.00 8.26 15.79
C CYS A 61 1.47 8.74 15.74
N PRO A 62 2.42 7.93 16.25
CA PRO A 62 3.84 8.27 16.24
C PRO A 62 4.38 8.56 14.83
N ASP A 63 3.96 7.78 13.82
CA ASP A 63 4.46 7.93 12.44
C ASP A 63 4.14 9.33 11.88
N PHE A 64 2.89 9.80 12.07
CA PHE A 64 2.50 11.16 11.71
C PHE A 64 3.24 12.20 12.56
N ARG A 65 3.32 12.00 13.87
CA ARG A 65 3.96 12.96 14.79
C ARG A 65 5.43 13.22 14.46
N TYR A 66 6.17 12.18 14.07
CA TYR A 66 7.61 12.29 13.81
C TYR A 66 7.94 12.61 12.35
N ARG A 67 7.11 12.19 11.39
CA ARG A 67 7.42 12.32 9.95
C ARG A 67 6.53 13.31 9.21
N ALA A 68 5.42 13.75 9.79
CA ALA A 68 4.43 14.63 9.16
C ALA A 68 3.99 14.16 7.75
N VAL A 69 3.85 12.84 7.59
CA VAL A 69 3.40 12.18 6.35
C VAL A 69 2.00 11.61 6.51
N GLU A 70 1.31 11.37 5.40
CA GLU A 70 0.05 10.65 5.38
C GLU A 70 0.25 9.18 5.80
N CYS A 71 0.03 8.92 7.08
CA CYS A 71 0.21 7.62 7.70
C CYS A 71 -0.91 6.64 7.28
N LYS A 72 -0.71 5.34 7.54
CA LYS A 72 -1.70 4.30 7.24
C LYS A 72 -3.08 4.57 7.88
N HIS A 73 -3.13 5.22 9.04
CA HIS A 73 -4.39 5.50 9.74
C HIS A 73 -5.21 6.59 9.03
N LEU A 74 -4.54 7.62 8.50
CA LEU A 74 -5.20 8.68 7.72
C LEU A 74 -5.75 8.11 6.41
N ARG A 75 -4.94 7.30 5.70
CA ARG A 75 -5.37 6.57 4.49
C ARG A 75 -6.57 5.65 4.77
N ARG A 76 -6.53 4.87 5.85
CA ARG A 76 -7.63 4.00 6.28
C ARG A 76 -8.90 4.81 6.58
N ALA A 77 -8.79 5.90 7.35
CA ALA A 77 -9.94 6.73 7.69
C ALA A 77 -10.57 7.35 6.43
N ARG A 78 -9.76 7.82 5.48
CA ARG A 78 -10.24 8.32 4.17
C ARG A 78 -10.96 7.26 3.35
N LEU A 79 -10.48 6.01 3.37
CA LEU A 79 -11.17 4.88 2.73
C LEU A 79 -12.56 4.66 3.36
N GLU A 80 -12.65 4.63 4.69
CA GLU A 80 -13.92 4.45 5.42
C GLU A 80 -14.87 5.65 5.29
N ALA A 81 -14.32 6.86 5.11
CA ALA A 81 -15.09 8.06 4.82
C ALA A 81 -15.60 8.13 3.37
N GLY A 82 -15.06 7.32 2.46
CA GLY A 82 -15.33 7.40 1.02
C GLY A 82 -14.64 8.57 0.32
N GLU A 83 -13.62 9.17 0.96
CA GLU A 83 -12.87 10.32 0.45
C GLU A 83 -11.57 9.90 -0.25
N ALA A 84 -11.18 8.62 -0.14
CA ALA A 84 -10.03 8.08 -0.84
C ALA A 84 -10.32 7.87 -2.35
N ASP A 85 -9.32 8.15 -3.19
CA ASP A 85 -9.35 7.82 -4.61
C ASP A 85 -9.14 6.31 -4.82
N THR A 86 -10.21 5.56 -4.55
CA THR A 86 -10.24 4.09 -4.71
C THR A 86 -10.10 3.67 -6.17
N LYS A 87 -10.57 4.49 -7.12
CA LYS A 87 -10.46 4.22 -8.55
C LYS A 87 -9.00 4.31 -9.01
N GLY A 88 -8.31 5.41 -8.70
CA GLY A 88 -6.91 5.56 -9.04
C GLY A 88 -6.01 4.56 -8.31
N LEU A 89 -6.40 4.10 -7.11
CA LEU A 89 -5.71 2.99 -6.44
C LEU A 89 -5.93 1.66 -7.15
N ALA A 90 -7.15 1.34 -7.58
CA ALA A 90 -7.45 0.13 -8.34
C ALA A 90 -6.70 0.09 -9.68
N GLU A 91 -6.73 1.19 -10.44
CA GLU A 91 -6.02 1.29 -11.73
C GLU A 91 -4.50 1.05 -11.60
N ARG A 92 -3.88 1.51 -10.50
CA ARG A 92 -2.47 1.24 -10.22
C ARG A 92 -2.22 -0.23 -9.89
N ILE A 93 -3.06 -0.82 -9.03
CA ILE A 93 -2.97 -2.24 -8.68
C ILE A 93 -3.11 -3.11 -9.92
N ASP A 94 -4.06 -2.80 -10.80
CA ASP A 94 -4.28 -3.54 -12.04
C ASP A 94 -3.07 -3.48 -12.97
N ALA A 95 -2.45 -2.30 -13.12
CA ALA A 95 -1.23 -2.14 -13.91
C ALA A 95 -0.04 -2.92 -13.32
N ASP A 96 0.08 -2.96 -11.99
CA ASP A 96 1.13 -3.72 -11.31
C ASP A 96 0.92 -5.24 -11.44
N LEU A 97 -0.34 -5.71 -11.37
CA LEU A 97 -0.68 -7.10 -11.61
C LEU A 97 -0.30 -7.53 -13.03
N GLU A 98 -0.60 -6.72 -14.04
CA GLU A 98 -0.21 -6.95 -15.43
C GLU A 98 1.33 -7.05 -15.57
N ALA A 99 2.07 -6.13 -14.94
CA ALA A 99 3.53 -6.17 -14.94
C ALA A 99 4.11 -7.42 -14.24
N VAL A 100 3.47 -7.90 -13.17
CA VAL A 100 3.86 -9.16 -12.50
C VAL A 100 3.58 -10.36 -13.40
N ASP A 101 2.43 -10.40 -14.07
CA ASP A 101 2.07 -11.48 -14.99
C ASP A 101 3.07 -11.59 -16.14
N ASP A 102 3.43 -10.47 -16.78
CA ASP A 102 4.48 -10.42 -17.81
C ASP A 102 5.81 -11.02 -17.31
N ARG A 103 6.21 -10.67 -16.09
CA ARG A 103 7.44 -11.18 -15.48
C ARG A 103 7.36 -12.67 -15.16
N LEU A 104 6.19 -13.16 -14.76
CA LEU A 104 5.97 -14.59 -14.55
C LEU A 104 6.10 -15.36 -15.87
N GLU A 105 5.58 -14.83 -16.98
CA GLU A 105 5.74 -15.43 -18.30
C GLU A 105 7.21 -15.51 -18.73
N GLU A 106 7.98 -14.42 -18.55
CA GLU A 106 9.41 -14.40 -18.84
C GLU A 106 10.17 -15.47 -18.03
N LEU A 107 9.90 -15.53 -16.72
CA LEU A 107 10.53 -16.50 -15.83
C LEU A 107 10.12 -17.94 -16.17
N ALA A 108 8.88 -18.17 -16.58
CA ALA A 108 8.41 -19.47 -17.04
C ALA A 108 9.15 -19.91 -18.31
N ALA A 109 9.31 -19.01 -19.29
CA ALA A 109 10.08 -19.28 -20.50
C ALA A 109 11.55 -19.59 -20.20
N ARG A 110 12.17 -18.80 -19.31
CA ARG A 110 13.55 -19.03 -18.84
C ARG A 110 13.70 -20.37 -18.14
N ARG A 111 12.75 -20.73 -17.27
CA ARG A 111 12.72 -22.04 -16.59
C ARG A 111 12.61 -23.18 -17.60
N ALA A 112 11.72 -23.07 -18.59
CA ALA A 112 11.58 -24.07 -19.63
C ALA A 112 12.86 -24.28 -20.44
N ALA A 113 13.59 -23.20 -20.76
CA ALA A 113 14.89 -23.29 -21.41
C ALA A 113 15.93 -24.03 -20.56
N LEU A 114 16.03 -23.70 -19.27
CA LEU A 114 16.95 -24.38 -18.35
C LEU A 114 16.63 -25.86 -18.17
N VAL A 115 15.35 -26.23 -18.11
CA VAL A 115 14.91 -27.63 -18.07
C VAL A 115 15.37 -28.38 -19.31
N ARG A 116 15.24 -27.78 -20.51
CA ARG A 116 15.75 -28.37 -21.76
C ARG A 116 17.27 -28.54 -21.74
N CYS A 117 18.00 -27.52 -21.29
CA CYS A 117 19.46 -27.60 -21.14
C CYS A 117 19.86 -28.74 -20.19
N ARG A 118 19.18 -28.87 -19.05
CA ARG A 118 19.43 -29.95 -18.09
C ARG A 118 19.17 -31.32 -18.70
N ALA A 119 18.05 -31.49 -19.39
CA ALA A 119 17.74 -32.75 -20.08
C ALA A 119 18.79 -33.09 -21.16
N ALA A 120 19.29 -32.07 -21.88
CA ALA A 120 20.33 -32.26 -22.89
C ALA A 120 21.70 -32.64 -22.32
N LEU A 121 21.97 -32.38 -21.03
CA LEU A 121 23.22 -32.82 -20.39
C LEU A 121 23.28 -34.34 -20.22
N ALA A 122 22.13 -35.02 -20.09
CA ALA A 122 22.07 -36.48 -19.90
C ALA A 122 22.68 -37.29 -21.07
N ARG A 123 22.94 -36.67 -22.23
CA ARG A 123 23.64 -37.32 -23.34
C ARG A 123 25.17 -37.39 -23.17
N PHE A 124 25.70 -36.74 -22.15
CA PHE A 124 27.13 -36.67 -21.84
C PHE A 124 27.50 -37.42 -20.55
N GLU A 125 26.52 -38.03 -19.89
CA GLU A 125 26.68 -38.97 -18.77
C GLU A 125 26.63 -40.41 -19.31
#